data_AF-A0A941N6Z3-F1
#
_entry.id   AF-A0A941N6Z3-F1
#
_cell.length_a   1.000
_cell.length_b   1.000
_cell.length_c   1.000
_cell.angle_alpha   90.00
_cell.angle_beta   90.00
_cell.angle_gamma   90.00
#
_symmetry.space_group_name_H-M   'P 1'
#
loop_
_entity.id
_entity.type
_entity.pdbx_description
1 polymer ?
#
loop_
_entity_poly.entity_id
_entity_poly.type
_entity_poly.pdbx_seq_one_letter_code
_entity_poly.pdbx_strand_id
1 'polypeptide(L)'
;MDHIQRPTFTDEEALAFHAQGKPGKIEISPTKPMATQRDLALAYSPGVAVPVRAIAENPDRAFDYTARGNLVAVISNGTAILGLGDLGALASKPVMEGKAVLFKRFADVDAIDLEVDTHDVDAFVNAVRYLGPSFGGINLEDIKAPECFVIEERLRELMDIPVFHDDQHGTAIISAAGVINACHLTGRNFADMKVVVNGAGAAGIACLELLKAMGLPGKNAILCDTKGVIYRGRTVGMNQWKSAHAVDTDARTLEDALKGADVFLGLSAKGAV
;
A
#
# COMPACT_ATOMS: atom_id res chain seq x y z
N MET A 1 -16.27 21.80 -10.49
CA MET A 1 -15.32 20.69 -10.72
C MET A 1 -14.38 21.20 -11.79
N ASP A 2 -13.22 21.72 -11.40
CA ASP A 2 -12.29 22.29 -12.37
C ASP A 2 -11.77 21.17 -13.27
N HIS A 3 -11.90 21.34 -14.58
CA HIS A 3 -11.24 20.53 -15.59
C HIS A 3 -9.74 20.69 -15.40
N ILE A 4 -9.12 19.80 -14.62
CA ILE A 4 -7.67 19.66 -14.59
C ILE A 4 -7.28 19.28 -16.02
N GLN A 5 -6.61 20.19 -16.73
CA GLN A 5 -6.11 19.93 -18.08
C GLN A 5 -5.07 18.81 -17.99
N ARG A 6 -5.50 17.56 -18.16
CA ARG A 6 -4.62 16.39 -18.14
C ARG A 6 -3.89 16.34 -19.48
N PRO A 7 -2.56 16.18 -19.50
CA PRO A 7 -1.77 16.33 -20.71
C PRO A 7 -1.96 15.19 -21.73
N THR A 8 -2.64 14.10 -21.38
CA THR A 8 -2.66 12.87 -22.19
C THR A 8 -4.04 12.28 -22.47
N PHE A 9 -5.12 12.68 -21.77
CA PHE A 9 -6.48 12.15 -21.98
C PHE A 9 -7.56 13.05 -21.35
N THR A 10 -8.81 12.96 -21.81
CA THR A 10 -9.99 13.64 -21.23
C THR A 10 -10.70 12.79 -20.17
N ASP A 11 -11.57 13.40 -19.36
CA ASP A 11 -12.38 12.66 -18.38
C ASP A 11 -13.30 11.64 -19.07
N GLU A 12 -13.87 11.98 -20.23
CA GLU A 12 -14.71 11.09 -21.01
C GLU A 12 -13.94 9.88 -21.52
N GLU A 13 -12.68 10.06 -21.96
CA GLU A 13 -11.82 8.94 -22.37
C GLU A 13 -11.53 8.00 -21.21
N ALA A 14 -11.26 8.53 -20.01
CA ALA A 14 -11.03 7.72 -18.82
C ALA A 14 -12.28 6.93 -18.40
N LEU A 15 -13.46 7.54 -18.45
CA LEU A 15 -14.73 6.87 -18.15
C LEU A 15 -15.06 5.80 -19.21
N ALA A 16 -14.89 6.14 -20.49
CA ALA A 16 -15.11 5.21 -21.59
C ALA A 16 -14.19 3.99 -21.49
N PHE A 17 -12.92 4.20 -21.12
CA PHE A 17 -11.96 3.11 -20.89
C PHE A 17 -12.44 2.09 -19.85
N HIS A 18 -13.14 2.54 -18.79
CA HIS A 18 -13.65 1.64 -17.74
C HIS A 18 -15.01 1.00 -18.08
N ALA A 19 -15.75 1.53 -19.05
CA ALA A 19 -17.13 1.13 -19.34
C ALA A 19 -17.29 0.36 -20.65
N GLN A 20 -16.44 0.62 -21.66
CA GLN A 20 -16.65 0.13 -23.02
C GLN A 20 -16.38 -1.37 -23.16
N GLY A 21 -17.27 -2.08 -23.86
CA GLY A 21 -17.19 -3.53 -24.06
C GLY A 21 -17.65 -4.28 -22.81
N LYS A 22 -16.73 -4.56 -21.89
CA LYS A 22 -17.00 -5.21 -20.60
C LYS A 22 -16.52 -4.27 -19.49
N PRO A 23 -17.40 -3.80 -18.59
CA PRO A 23 -17.01 -2.90 -17.51
C PRO A 23 -15.97 -3.48 -16.56
N GLY A 24 -15.13 -2.60 -16.00
CA GLY A 24 -14.04 -2.96 -15.09
C GLY A 24 -12.77 -3.35 -15.83
N LYS A 25 -11.71 -3.65 -15.07
CA LYS A 25 -10.37 -3.93 -15.60
C LYS A 25 -9.88 -5.35 -15.37
N ILE A 26 -10.68 -6.18 -14.70
CA ILE A 26 -10.32 -7.55 -14.34
C ILE A 26 -11.36 -8.56 -14.85
N GLU A 27 -10.92 -9.78 -15.10
CA GLU A 27 -11.78 -10.92 -15.33
C GLU A 27 -11.12 -12.21 -14.84
N ILE A 28 -11.95 -13.23 -14.56
CA ILE A 28 -11.48 -14.56 -14.18
C ILE A 28 -11.55 -15.46 -15.42
N SER A 29 -10.43 -16.12 -15.74
CA SER A 29 -10.33 -17.06 -16.85
C SER A 29 -9.80 -18.42 -16.37
N PRO A 30 -10.40 -19.55 -16.78
CA PRO A 30 -9.90 -20.88 -16.43
C PRO A 30 -8.50 -21.15 -17.00
N THR A 31 -7.62 -21.74 -16.18
CA THR A 31 -6.26 -22.13 -16.62
C THR A 31 -6.16 -23.58 -17.11
N LYS A 32 -7.20 -24.38 -16.92
CA LYS A 32 -7.27 -25.79 -17.34
C LYS A 32 -8.31 -25.98 -18.44
N PRO A 33 -8.15 -26.98 -19.34
CA PRO A 33 -9.18 -27.31 -20.33
C PRO A 33 -10.51 -27.64 -19.65
N MET A 34 -11.62 -27.19 -20.24
CA MET A 34 -13.01 -27.43 -19.77
C MET A 34 -13.93 -27.89 -20.92
N ALA A 35 -13.37 -28.50 -21.96
CA ALA A 35 -14.08 -28.76 -23.21
C ALA A 35 -14.83 -30.09 -23.24
N THR A 36 -14.40 -31.07 -22.43
CA THR A 36 -14.96 -32.43 -22.44
C THR A 36 -15.63 -32.79 -21.12
N GLN A 37 -16.49 -33.82 -21.16
CA GLN A 37 -17.05 -34.40 -19.93
C GLN A 37 -15.95 -34.86 -18.95
N ARG A 38 -14.85 -35.40 -19.48
CA ARG A 38 -13.70 -35.81 -18.67
C ARG A 38 -13.06 -34.61 -17.98
N ASP A 39 -12.86 -33.51 -18.69
CA ASP A 39 -12.27 -32.30 -18.13
C ASP A 39 -13.13 -31.74 -17.00
N LEU A 40 -14.44 -31.64 -17.21
CA LEU A 40 -15.39 -31.16 -16.20
C LEU A 40 -15.45 -32.09 -14.97
N ALA A 41 -15.37 -33.40 -15.18
CA ALA A 41 -15.31 -34.38 -14.10
C ALA A 41 -14.01 -34.32 -13.28
N LEU A 42 -12.91 -33.83 -13.87
CA LEU A 42 -11.65 -33.58 -13.16
C LEU A 42 -11.66 -32.24 -12.42
N ALA A 43 -12.17 -31.18 -13.06
CA ALA A 43 -12.22 -29.83 -12.48
C ALA A 43 -13.22 -29.72 -11.33
N TYR A 44 -14.29 -30.51 -11.37
CA TYR A 44 -15.33 -30.53 -10.35
C TYR A 44 -15.64 -31.96 -9.92
N SER A 45 -16.89 -32.28 -9.59
CA SER A 45 -17.27 -33.62 -9.13
C SER A 45 -17.17 -34.67 -10.24
N PRO A 46 -16.63 -35.87 -9.95
CA PRO A 46 -16.11 -36.32 -8.65
C PRO A 46 -14.61 -36.03 -8.42
N GLY A 47 -13.86 -35.59 -9.43
CA GLY A 47 -12.40 -35.47 -9.42
C GLY A 47 -11.85 -34.50 -8.37
N VAL A 48 -12.52 -33.36 -8.15
CA VAL A 48 -12.12 -32.33 -7.18
C VAL A 48 -12.01 -32.85 -5.74
N ALA A 49 -12.65 -33.98 -5.42
CA ALA A 49 -12.54 -34.61 -4.10
C ALA A 49 -11.13 -35.18 -3.81
N VAL A 50 -10.29 -35.38 -4.83
CA VAL A 50 -8.91 -35.85 -4.68
C VAL A 50 -8.00 -34.76 -4.10
N PRO A 51 -7.86 -33.56 -4.71
CA PRO A 51 -7.06 -32.48 -4.11
C PRO A 51 -7.62 -32.01 -2.77
N VAL A 52 -8.95 -32.00 -2.58
CA VAL A 52 -9.56 -31.68 -1.27
C VAL A 52 -9.04 -32.59 -0.15
N ARG A 53 -9.04 -33.92 -0.36
CA ARG A 53 -8.52 -34.87 0.62
C ARG A 53 -7.01 -34.72 0.82
N ALA A 54 -6.26 -34.49 -0.25
CA ALA A 54 -4.82 -34.28 -0.17
C ALA A 54 -4.45 -33.04 0.66
N ILE A 55 -5.23 -31.94 0.55
CA ILE A 55 -5.06 -30.72 1.36
C ILE A 55 -5.52 -30.95 2.81
N ALA A 56 -6.59 -31.71 3.03
CA ALA A 56 -7.02 -32.05 4.39
C ALA A 56 -5.98 -32.89 5.16
N GLU A 57 -5.23 -33.75 4.45
CA GLU A 57 -4.11 -34.52 5.03
C GLU A 57 -2.85 -33.67 5.25
N ASN A 58 -2.57 -32.72 4.34
CA ASN A 58 -1.46 -31.79 4.47
C ASN A 58 -1.86 -30.40 3.89
N PRO A 59 -2.14 -29.40 4.76
CA PRO A 59 -2.57 -28.08 4.33
C PRO A 59 -1.62 -27.36 3.37
N ASP A 60 -0.31 -27.63 3.42
CA ASP A 60 0.68 -26.99 2.53
C ASP A 60 0.46 -27.34 1.06
N ARG A 61 -0.20 -28.47 0.78
CA ARG A 61 -0.58 -28.86 -0.59
C ARG A 61 -1.59 -27.89 -1.24
N ALA A 62 -2.14 -26.94 -0.48
CA ALA A 62 -2.90 -25.84 -1.06
C ALA A 62 -2.05 -25.02 -2.04
N PHE A 63 -0.74 -24.90 -1.83
CA PHE A 63 0.18 -24.23 -2.75
C PHE A 63 0.40 -25.03 -4.06
N ASP A 64 0.26 -26.36 -4.02
CA ASP A 64 0.43 -27.23 -5.19
C ASP A 64 -0.84 -27.33 -6.05
N TYR A 65 -2.00 -27.40 -5.40
CA TYR A 65 -3.26 -27.79 -6.04
C TYR A 65 -4.27 -26.66 -6.19
N THR A 66 -3.92 -25.44 -5.79
CA THR A 66 -4.80 -24.27 -5.92
C THR A 66 -4.02 -23.06 -6.46
N ALA A 67 -4.74 -22.00 -6.80
CA ALA A 67 -4.12 -20.74 -7.20
C ALA A 67 -3.51 -19.96 -6.01
N ARG A 68 -3.68 -20.42 -4.76
CA ARG A 68 -3.31 -19.69 -3.53
C ARG A 68 -1.88 -19.15 -3.57
N GLY A 69 -0.92 -19.94 -4.06
CA GLY A 69 0.49 -19.53 -4.09
C GLY A 69 0.81 -18.33 -4.97
N ASN A 70 -0.05 -18.02 -5.96
CA ASN A 70 0.12 -16.88 -6.85
C ASN A 70 -1.00 -15.82 -6.70
N LEU A 71 -1.91 -16.00 -5.73
CA LEU A 71 -3.10 -15.16 -5.58
C LEU A 71 -2.94 -14.18 -4.40
N VAL A 72 -2.98 -12.89 -4.70
CA VAL A 72 -2.91 -11.79 -3.72
C VAL A 72 -4.26 -11.09 -3.61
N ALA A 73 -4.67 -10.75 -2.39
CA ALA A 73 -5.80 -9.87 -2.16
C ALA A 73 -5.33 -8.41 -2.08
N VAL A 74 -5.87 -7.53 -2.92
CA VAL A 74 -5.70 -6.08 -2.82
C VAL A 74 -6.89 -5.54 -2.01
N ILE A 75 -6.65 -5.09 -0.79
CA ILE A 75 -7.71 -4.78 0.18
C ILE A 75 -7.68 -3.31 0.57
N SER A 76 -8.83 -2.65 0.50
CA SER A 76 -9.02 -1.26 0.92
C SER A 76 -10.39 -1.03 1.55
N ASN A 77 -10.52 0.00 2.39
CA ASN A 77 -11.81 0.58 2.78
C ASN A 77 -12.08 1.93 2.13
N GLY A 78 -11.21 2.38 1.22
CA GLY A 78 -11.38 3.62 0.46
C GLY A 78 -11.31 4.90 1.29
N THR A 79 -10.62 4.86 2.43
CA THR A 79 -10.53 6.01 3.35
C THR A 79 -9.41 6.99 3.01
N ALA A 80 -8.49 6.63 2.12
CA ALA A 80 -7.39 7.48 1.65
C ALA A 80 -7.07 7.28 0.17
N ILE A 81 -8.10 7.33 -0.69
CA ILE A 81 -7.96 7.03 -2.13
C ILE A 81 -7.10 8.09 -2.80
N LEU A 82 -5.85 7.74 -3.15
CA LEU A 82 -4.92 8.65 -3.81
C LEU A 82 -4.81 10.02 -3.08
N GLY A 83 -5.07 11.12 -3.79
CA GLY A 83 -5.20 12.46 -3.21
C GLY A 83 -6.64 12.93 -3.00
N LEU A 84 -7.62 12.03 -3.15
CA LEU A 84 -9.06 12.33 -3.07
C LEU A 84 -9.63 12.19 -1.67
N GLY A 85 -8.93 11.46 -0.79
CA GLY A 85 -9.33 11.25 0.60
C GLY A 85 -10.36 10.13 0.75
N ASP A 86 -11.24 10.28 1.73
CA ASP A 86 -12.27 9.29 2.06
C ASP A 86 -13.48 9.47 1.14
N LEU A 87 -13.60 8.60 0.13
CA LEU A 87 -14.78 8.49 -0.74
C LEU A 87 -15.50 7.14 -0.55
N GLY A 88 -15.05 6.33 0.40
CA GLY A 88 -15.60 5.02 0.73
C GLY A 88 -15.15 3.87 -0.18
N ALA A 89 -15.40 2.65 0.30
CA ALA A 89 -14.94 1.40 -0.31
C ALA A 89 -15.35 1.26 -1.79
N LEU A 90 -16.61 1.52 -2.15
CA LEU A 90 -17.04 1.35 -3.54
C LEU A 90 -16.32 2.30 -4.50
N ALA A 91 -16.01 3.53 -4.06
CA ALA A 91 -15.30 4.50 -4.89
C ALA A 91 -13.80 4.14 -5.05
N SER A 92 -13.22 3.33 -4.17
CA SER A 92 -11.84 2.85 -4.32
C SER A 92 -11.69 1.75 -5.35
N LYS A 93 -12.79 1.04 -5.68
CA LYS A 93 -12.78 -0.13 -6.56
C LYS A 93 -12.00 0.06 -7.88
N PRO A 94 -12.17 1.16 -8.64
CA PRO A 94 -11.36 1.36 -9.84
C PRO A 94 -9.86 1.42 -9.54
N VAL A 95 -9.43 1.99 -8.42
CA VAL A 95 -8.00 2.02 -8.05
C VAL A 95 -7.51 0.61 -7.73
N MET A 96 -8.30 -0.17 -6.97
CA MET A 96 -7.94 -1.53 -6.55
C MET A 96 -7.87 -2.51 -7.73
N GLU A 97 -8.84 -2.47 -8.66
CA GLU A 97 -8.75 -3.23 -9.92
C GLU A 97 -7.51 -2.83 -10.72
N GLY A 98 -7.16 -1.54 -10.72
CA GLY A 98 -5.94 -1.03 -11.34
C GLY A 98 -4.69 -1.67 -10.74
N LYS A 99 -4.60 -1.73 -9.41
CA LYS A 99 -3.50 -2.37 -8.67
C LYS A 99 -3.41 -3.86 -9.00
N ALA A 100 -4.54 -4.57 -9.07
CA ALA A 100 -4.56 -5.97 -9.48
C ALA A 100 -4.00 -6.19 -10.90
N VAL A 101 -4.35 -5.31 -11.85
CA VAL A 101 -3.78 -5.34 -13.22
C VAL A 101 -2.27 -5.08 -13.21
N LEU A 102 -1.76 -4.19 -12.35
CA LEU A 102 -0.33 -3.93 -12.23
C LEU A 102 0.43 -5.14 -11.69
N PHE A 103 -0.09 -5.81 -10.65
CA PHE A 103 0.46 -7.08 -10.14
C PHE A 103 0.61 -8.09 -11.28
N LYS A 104 -0.44 -8.28 -12.08
CA LYS A 104 -0.41 -9.23 -13.19
C LYS A 104 0.57 -8.80 -14.29
N ARG A 105 0.53 -7.52 -14.69
CA ARG A 105 1.28 -7.01 -15.84
C ARG A 105 2.80 -7.01 -15.62
N PHE A 106 3.24 -6.70 -14.41
CA PHE A 106 4.65 -6.47 -14.10
C PHE A 106 5.33 -7.64 -13.36
N ALA A 107 4.57 -8.47 -12.64
CA ALA A 107 5.13 -9.56 -11.83
C ALA A 107 4.50 -10.94 -12.10
N ASP A 108 3.52 -11.04 -13.00
CA ASP A 108 2.72 -12.25 -13.24
C ASP A 108 2.01 -12.81 -11.99
N VAL A 109 1.71 -11.93 -11.03
CA VAL A 109 0.96 -12.25 -9.81
C VAL A 109 -0.53 -12.07 -10.09
N ASP A 110 -1.32 -13.10 -9.80
CA ASP A 110 -2.76 -13.00 -9.87
C ASP A 110 -3.27 -12.23 -8.65
N ALA A 111 -4.12 -11.24 -8.88
CA ALA A 111 -4.62 -10.38 -7.81
C ALA A 111 -6.10 -10.11 -7.99
N ILE A 112 -6.81 -9.96 -6.87
CA ILE A 112 -8.21 -9.57 -6.84
C ILE A 112 -8.43 -8.51 -5.78
N ASP A 113 -9.27 -7.55 -6.10
CA ASP A 113 -9.65 -6.46 -5.22
C ASP A 113 -10.77 -6.87 -4.26
N LEU A 114 -10.66 -6.44 -3.00
CA LEU A 114 -11.66 -6.64 -1.96
C LEU A 114 -11.88 -5.32 -1.21
N GLU A 115 -13.03 -4.71 -1.47
CA GLU A 115 -13.48 -3.51 -0.78
C GLU A 115 -14.19 -3.87 0.53
N VAL A 116 -13.64 -3.41 1.67
CA VAL A 116 -14.23 -3.62 2.99
C VAL A 116 -14.91 -2.33 3.45
N ASP A 117 -16.24 -2.30 3.42
CA ASP A 117 -17.04 -1.10 3.74
C ASP A 117 -17.17 -0.89 5.26
N THR A 118 -16.07 -0.51 5.91
CA THR A 118 -16.04 -0.13 7.32
C THR A 118 -14.91 0.85 7.64
N HIS A 119 -15.21 1.79 8.55
CA HIS A 119 -14.22 2.68 9.18
C HIS A 119 -13.70 2.12 10.51
N ASP A 120 -14.32 1.07 11.04
CA ASP A 120 -13.93 0.45 12.30
C ASP A 120 -12.75 -0.51 12.10
N VAL A 121 -11.66 -0.27 12.83
CA VAL A 121 -10.41 -1.04 12.71
C VAL A 121 -10.61 -2.51 13.09
N ASP A 122 -11.38 -2.79 14.14
CA ASP A 122 -11.63 -4.16 14.58
C ASP A 122 -12.46 -4.95 13.57
N ALA A 123 -13.49 -4.33 13.00
CA ALA A 123 -14.31 -4.90 11.95
C ALA A 123 -13.47 -5.16 10.69
N PHE A 124 -12.61 -4.22 10.30
CA PHE A 124 -11.71 -4.38 9.16
C PHE A 124 -10.76 -5.56 9.35
N VAL A 125 -10.04 -5.59 10.49
CA VAL A 125 -9.10 -6.68 10.81
C VAL A 125 -9.82 -8.03 10.84
N ASN A 126 -11.03 -8.09 11.41
CA ASN A 126 -11.82 -9.32 11.41
C ASN A 126 -12.28 -9.76 10.01
N ALA A 127 -12.66 -8.82 9.15
CA ALA A 127 -13.03 -9.13 7.77
C ALA A 127 -11.86 -9.74 6.99
N VAL A 128 -10.63 -9.25 7.22
CA VAL A 128 -9.45 -9.68 6.47
C VAL A 128 -8.80 -10.95 7.04
N ARG A 129 -8.63 -11.04 8.38
CA ARG A 129 -7.84 -12.13 8.98
C ARG A 129 -8.36 -13.53 8.66
N TYR A 130 -9.67 -13.69 8.47
CA TYR A 130 -10.29 -14.97 8.14
C TYR A 130 -10.10 -15.38 6.67
N LEU A 131 -9.61 -14.49 5.82
CA LEU A 131 -9.37 -14.76 4.40
C LEU A 131 -8.00 -15.40 4.13
N GLY A 132 -7.16 -15.55 5.14
CA GLY A 132 -5.81 -16.14 5.02
C GLY A 132 -5.74 -17.44 4.20
N PRO A 133 -6.67 -18.40 4.36
CA PRO A 133 -6.68 -19.64 3.56
C PRO A 133 -6.84 -19.44 2.05
N SER A 134 -7.43 -18.32 1.61
CA SER A 134 -7.72 -18.05 0.19
C SER A 134 -6.53 -17.50 -0.58
N PHE A 135 -5.60 -16.82 0.11
CA PHE A 135 -4.56 -15.99 -0.50
C PHE A 135 -3.15 -16.45 -0.11
N GLY A 136 -2.19 -16.15 -0.97
CA GLY A 136 -0.75 -16.28 -0.71
C GLY A 136 -0.13 -15.02 -0.11
N GLY A 137 -0.82 -13.88 -0.21
CA GLY A 137 -0.44 -12.62 0.41
C GLY A 137 -1.57 -11.60 0.40
N ILE A 138 -1.45 -10.61 1.28
CA ILE A 138 -2.38 -9.47 1.40
C ILE A 138 -1.63 -8.18 1.09
N ASN A 139 -2.18 -7.39 0.18
CA ASN A 139 -1.75 -6.03 -0.12
C ASN A 139 -2.81 -5.04 0.40
N LEU A 140 -2.48 -4.30 1.46
CA LEU A 140 -3.31 -3.22 1.98
C LEU A 140 -3.05 -1.93 1.20
N GLU A 141 -4.11 -1.22 0.85
CA GLU A 141 -4.05 -0.07 -0.06
C GLU A 141 -5.04 1.02 0.34
N ASP A 142 -4.66 2.30 0.19
CA ASP A 142 -5.55 3.46 0.33
C ASP A 142 -6.32 3.50 1.68
N ILE A 143 -5.66 3.12 2.78
CA ILE A 143 -6.19 3.17 4.14
C ILE A 143 -5.59 4.38 4.88
N LYS A 144 -6.44 5.23 5.47
CA LYS A 144 -5.97 6.44 6.15
C LYS A 144 -5.07 6.14 7.36
N ALA A 145 -4.16 7.07 7.64
CA ALA A 145 -3.42 7.10 8.89
C ALA A 145 -4.22 7.84 9.98
N PRO A 146 -4.12 7.44 11.26
CA PRO A 146 -3.23 6.40 11.79
C PRO A 146 -3.74 4.95 11.72
N GLU A 147 -4.97 4.72 11.28
CA GLU A 147 -5.64 3.42 11.33
C GLU A 147 -4.88 2.34 10.54
N CYS A 148 -4.30 2.68 9.38
CA CYS A 148 -3.49 1.77 8.57
C CYS A 148 -2.35 1.10 9.36
N PHE A 149 -1.69 1.82 10.25
CA PHE A 149 -0.59 1.27 11.06
C PHE A 149 -1.09 0.16 11.98
N VAL A 150 -2.21 0.39 12.66
CA VAL A 150 -2.81 -0.59 13.60
C VAL A 150 -3.36 -1.80 12.84
N ILE A 151 -3.98 -1.57 11.69
CA ILE A 151 -4.51 -2.63 10.83
C ILE A 151 -3.39 -3.54 10.35
N GLU A 152 -2.32 -2.97 9.80
CA GLU A 152 -1.18 -3.74 9.28
C GLU A 152 -0.48 -4.52 10.38
N GLU A 153 -0.16 -3.88 11.51
CA GLU A 153 0.49 -4.52 12.66
C GLU A 153 -0.31 -5.75 13.11
N ARG A 154 -1.61 -5.58 13.34
CA ARG A 154 -2.48 -6.67 13.81
C ARG A 154 -2.65 -7.78 12.78
N LEU A 155 -2.79 -7.45 11.50
CA LEU A 155 -2.92 -8.47 10.46
C LEU A 155 -1.62 -9.26 10.29
N ARG A 156 -0.45 -8.61 10.40
CA ARG A 156 0.85 -9.30 10.40
C ARG A 156 1.03 -10.25 11.58
N GLU A 157 0.44 -9.94 12.74
CA GLU A 157 0.46 -10.83 13.91
C GLU A 157 -0.55 -11.99 13.82
N LEU A 158 -1.70 -11.75 13.19
CA LEU A 158 -2.83 -12.68 13.19
C LEU A 158 -2.83 -13.66 12.01
N MET A 159 -2.06 -13.39 10.94
CA MET A 159 -2.09 -14.16 9.69
C MET A 159 -0.76 -14.87 9.43
N ASP A 160 -0.84 -16.10 8.91
CA ASP A 160 0.33 -16.91 8.53
C ASP A 160 0.85 -16.61 7.11
N ILE A 161 0.35 -15.56 6.46
CA ILE A 161 0.75 -15.12 5.11
C ILE A 161 1.26 -13.68 5.17
N PRO A 162 2.14 -13.26 4.24
CA PRO A 162 2.64 -11.90 4.21
C PRO A 162 1.52 -10.88 4.05
N VAL A 163 1.55 -9.84 4.90
CA VAL A 163 0.70 -8.65 4.82
C VAL A 163 1.60 -7.46 4.58
N PHE A 164 1.29 -6.67 3.56
CA PHE A 164 2.10 -5.53 3.13
C PHE A 164 1.21 -4.34 2.82
N HIS A 165 1.52 -3.17 3.37
CA HIS A 165 0.85 -1.93 3.00
C HIS A 165 1.67 -1.14 1.96
N ASP A 166 1.15 -0.99 0.73
CA ASP A 166 1.91 -0.40 -0.38
C ASP A 166 2.21 1.09 -0.16
N ASP A 167 1.22 1.87 0.29
CA ASP A 167 1.43 3.31 0.54
C ASP A 167 2.50 3.59 1.61
N GLN A 168 2.72 2.65 2.53
CA GLN A 168 3.78 2.74 3.53
C GLN A 168 5.10 2.23 2.96
N HIS A 169 5.18 0.92 2.77
CA HIS A 169 6.43 0.23 2.52
C HIS A 169 6.87 0.35 1.05
N GLY A 170 5.93 0.30 0.11
CA GLY A 170 6.21 0.52 -1.32
C GLY A 170 6.78 1.91 -1.57
N THR A 171 6.13 2.95 -1.01
CA THR A 171 6.63 4.34 -1.08
C THR A 171 8.01 4.48 -0.43
N ALA A 172 8.23 3.86 0.73
CA ALA A 172 9.52 3.88 1.41
C ALA A 172 10.64 3.26 0.57
N ILE A 173 10.40 2.07 0.00
CA ILE A 173 11.39 1.33 -0.79
C ILE A 173 11.82 2.15 -2.01
N ILE A 174 10.87 2.69 -2.79
CA ILE A 174 11.21 3.45 -3.99
C ILE A 174 11.84 4.81 -3.65
N SER A 175 11.40 5.45 -2.56
CA SER A 175 12.02 6.69 -2.07
C SER A 175 13.47 6.45 -1.65
N ALA A 176 13.74 5.41 -0.87
CA ALA A 176 15.07 5.02 -0.45
C ALA A 176 15.98 4.69 -1.65
N ALA A 177 15.47 3.98 -2.66
CA ALA A 177 16.22 3.72 -3.89
C ALA A 177 16.60 5.02 -4.62
N GLY A 178 15.69 5.99 -4.69
CA GLY A 178 15.97 7.34 -5.22
C GLY A 178 17.06 8.07 -4.43
N VAL A 179 16.98 8.04 -3.09
CA VAL A 179 17.97 8.65 -2.21
C VAL A 179 19.34 7.98 -2.34
N ILE A 180 19.42 6.64 -2.44
CA ILE A 180 20.68 5.92 -2.69
C ILE A 180 21.34 6.42 -3.97
N ASN A 181 20.58 6.52 -5.07
CA ASN A 181 21.10 7.00 -6.33
C ASN A 181 21.56 8.47 -6.25
N ALA A 182 20.80 9.33 -5.56
CA ALA A 182 21.19 10.72 -5.35
C ALA A 182 22.49 10.84 -4.52
N CYS A 183 22.65 10.01 -3.50
CA CYS A 183 23.88 9.92 -2.71
C CYS A 183 25.07 9.52 -3.59
N HIS A 184 24.90 8.48 -4.40
CA HIS A 184 25.93 8.00 -5.32
C HIS A 184 26.37 9.08 -6.31
N LEU A 185 25.41 9.78 -6.92
CA LEU A 185 25.69 10.84 -7.90
C LEU A 185 26.36 12.08 -7.29
N THR A 186 26.13 12.34 -6.01
CA THR A 186 26.64 13.55 -5.33
C THR A 186 27.81 13.27 -4.39
N GLY A 187 28.24 12.01 -4.26
CA GLY A 187 29.31 11.62 -3.33
C GLY A 187 28.96 11.81 -1.85
N ARG A 188 27.67 11.85 -1.50
CA ARG A 188 27.20 12.00 -0.11
C ARG A 188 27.04 10.65 0.58
N ASN A 189 27.22 10.65 1.91
CA ASN A 189 26.95 9.50 2.77
C ASN A 189 25.68 9.71 3.59
N PHE A 190 24.91 8.64 3.80
CA PHE A 190 23.68 8.66 4.62
C PHE A 190 23.89 9.21 6.03
N ALA A 191 25.03 8.91 6.64
CA ALA A 191 25.36 9.33 8.00
C ALA A 191 25.48 10.86 8.15
N ASP A 192 25.76 11.58 7.07
CA ASP A 192 26.08 13.01 7.10
C ASP A 192 24.94 13.89 6.56
N MET A 193 23.94 13.28 5.91
CA MET A 193 22.83 14.02 5.28
C MET A 193 21.84 14.57 6.30
N LYS A 194 21.28 15.74 5.97
CA LYS A 194 20.07 16.28 6.59
C LYS A 194 18.85 16.04 5.70
N VAL A 195 17.87 15.33 6.22
CA VAL A 195 16.64 14.97 5.50
C VAL A 195 15.45 15.68 6.13
N VAL A 196 14.66 16.34 5.30
CA VAL A 196 13.37 16.92 5.68
C VAL A 196 12.27 16.16 4.97
N VAL A 197 11.32 15.62 5.73
CA VAL A 197 10.13 14.96 5.21
C VAL A 197 8.93 15.84 5.50
N ASN A 198 8.20 16.25 4.48
CA ASN A 198 6.96 16.99 4.65
C ASN A 198 5.76 16.08 4.34
N GLY A 199 4.97 15.81 5.38
CA GLY A 199 3.92 14.80 5.37
C GLY A 199 4.17 13.77 6.47
N ALA A 200 3.40 13.83 7.55
CA ALA A 200 3.47 12.88 8.67
C ALA A 200 2.33 11.85 8.64
N GLY A 201 1.98 11.39 7.44
CA GLY A 201 1.08 10.26 7.21
C GLY A 201 1.85 8.94 7.03
N ALA A 202 1.14 7.91 6.58
CA ALA A 202 1.62 6.55 6.35
C ALA A 202 2.96 6.52 5.57
N ALA A 203 2.95 7.07 4.35
CA ALA A 203 4.12 7.15 3.48
C ALA A 203 5.32 7.89 4.09
N GLY A 204 5.09 9.08 4.65
CA GLY A 204 6.19 9.92 5.16
C GLY A 204 6.89 9.36 6.38
N ILE A 205 6.13 8.73 7.28
CA ILE A 205 6.68 8.03 8.44
C ILE A 205 7.48 6.81 7.97
N ALA A 206 6.92 5.96 7.12
CA ALA A 206 7.60 4.76 6.61
C ALA A 206 8.88 5.09 5.83
N CYS A 207 8.86 6.11 4.96
CA CYS A 207 10.07 6.60 4.27
C CYS A 207 11.14 7.01 5.26
N LEU A 208 10.77 7.77 6.30
CA LEU A 208 11.72 8.25 7.28
C LEU A 208 12.29 7.12 8.15
N GLU A 209 11.46 6.16 8.57
CA GLU A 209 11.88 4.98 9.32
C GLU A 209 12.86 4.13 8.52
N LEU A 210 12.58 3.87 7.24
CA LEU A 210 13.48 3.10 6.38
C LEU A 210 14.83 3.81 6.21
N LEU A 211 14.84 5.11 5.96
CA LEU A 211 16.10 5.87 5.86
C LEU A 211 16.90 5.83 7.18
N LYS A 212 16.23 5.92 8.33
CA LYS A 212 16.88 5.76 9.65
C LYS A 212 17.46 4.36 9.82
N ALA A 213 16.73 3.32 9.44
CA ALA A 213 17.21 1.93 9.48
C ALA A 213 18.43 1.69 8.55
N MET A 214 18.52 2.45 7.46
CA MET A 214 19.67 2.44 6.54
C MET A 214 20.87 3.26 7.02
N GLY A 215 20.77 3.94 8.18
CA GLY A 215 21.88 4.66 8.81
C GLY A 215 21.77 6.18 8.85
N LEU A 216 20.63 6.76 8.45
CA LEU A 216 20.38 8.20 8.66
C LEU A 216 20.25 8.49 10.17
N PRO A 217 21.07 9.40 10.75
CA PRO A 217 20.98 9.71 12.17
C PRO A 217 19.64 10.38 12.49
N GLY A 218 18.97 9.93 13.56
CA GLY A 218 17.66 10.46 13.93
C GLY A 218 17.63 11.97 14.17
N LYS A 219 18.74 12.57 14.64
CA LYS A 219 18.89 14.03 14.83
C LYS A 219 18.98 14.82 13.52
N ASN A 220 19.31 14.18 12.41
CA ASN A 220 19.42 14.81 11.09
C ASN A 220 18.14 14.66 10.26
N ALA A 221 17.09 14.07 10.85
CA ALA A 221 15.81 13.82 10.22
C ALA A 221 14.73 14.72 10.82
N ILE A 222 14.17 15.63 10.02
CA ILE A 222 13.07 16.50 10.45
C ILE A 222 11.79 16.05 9.74
N LEU A 223 10.76 15.73 10.51
CA LEU A 223 9.42 15.44 10.01
C LEU A 223 8.54 16.69 10.18
N CYS A 224 7.79 17.05 9.15
CA CYS A 224 6.82 18.15 9.16
C CYS A 224 5.42 17.62 8.85
N ASP A 225 4.41 18.25 9.46
CA ASP A 225 3.01 18.03 9.12
C ASP A 225 2.27 19.37 8.90
N THR A 226 0.94 19.32 8.81
CA THR A 226 0.11 20.52 8.56
C THR A 226 0.20 21.58 9.66
N LYS A 227 0.83 21.31 10.81
CA LYS A 227 1.09 22.29 11.87
C LYS A 227 2.56 22.66 11.99
N GLY A 228 3.40 22.26 11.03
CA GLY A 228 4.84 22.53 11.01
C GLY A 228 5.68 21.37 11.53
N VAL A 229 6.84 21.69 12.08
CA VAL A 229 7.85 20.70 12.51
C VAL A 229 7.33 19.81 13.65
N ILE A 230 7.68 18.53 13.64
CA ILE A 230 7.49 17.58 14.72
C ILE A 230 8.69 17.66 15.66
N TYR A 231 8.55 18.43 16.74
CA TYR A 231 9.62 18.71 17.71
C TYR A 231 9.28 18.19 19.12
N ARG A 232 10.31 18.01 19.96
CA ARG A 232 10.14 17.60 21.36
C ARG A 232 9.37 18.65 22.16
N GLY A 233 8.31 18.23 22.85
CA GLY A 233 7.45 19.14 23.62
C GLY A 233 6.28 19.73 22.82
N ARG A 234 6.16 19.42 21.52
CA ARG A 234 4.96 19.75 20.74
C ARG A 234 3.75 19.00 21.31
N THR A 235 2.65 19.70 21.54
CA THR A 235 1.40 19.12 22.08
C THR A 235 0.30 18.96 21.03
N VAL A 236 0.34 19.74 19.94
CA VAL A 236 -0.75 19.82 18.96
C VAL A 236 -0.54 18.80 17.83
N GLY A 237 -1.56 17.98 17.55
CA GLY A 237 -1.57 17.06 16.40
C GLY A 237 -0.59 15.89 16.49
N MET A 238 -0.11 15.59 17.70
CA MET A 238 0.81 14.48 17.99
C MET A 238 0.05 13.18 18.22
N ASN A 239 0.66 12.07 17.81
CA ASN A 239 0.23 10.69 18.10
C ASN A 239 1.48 9.85 18.37
N GLN A 240 1.31 8.57 18.73
CA GLN A 240 2.44 7.71 19.12
C GLN A 240 3.49 7.57 18.01
N TRP A 241 3.07 7.39 16.76
CA TRP A 241 3.96 7.26 15.61
C TRP A 241 4.75 8.55 15.38
N LYS A 242 4.09 9.72 15.35
CA LYS A 242 4.77 11.03 15.22
C LYS A 242 5.75 11.30 16.36
N SER A 243 5.39 10.89 17.58
CA SER A 243 6.20 11.15 18.78
C SER A 243 7.56 10.46 18.71
N ALA A 244 7.64 9.29 18.07
CA ALA A 244 8.90 8.59 17.84
C ALA A 244 9.88 9.38 16.92
N HIS A 245 9.38 10.34 16.15
CA HIS A 245 10.17 11.19 15.25
C HIS A 245 10.35 12.63 15.75
N ALA A 246 9.93 12.94 16.98
CA ALA A 246 10.11 14.27 17.55
C ALA A 246 11.60 14.56 17.85
N VAL A 247 12.12 15.59 17.19
CA VAL A 247 13.53 16.02 17.33
C VAL A 247 13.68 17.25 18.20
N ASP A 248 14.85 17.40 18.81
CA ASP A 248 15.22 18.59 19.56
C ASP A 248 15.75 19.65 18.57
N THR A 249 14.95 20.69 18.32
CA THR A 249 15.23 21.72 17.31
C THR A 249 14.44 23.00 17.59
N ASP A 250 14.98 24.13 17.15
CA ASP A 250 14.29 25.44 17.19
C ASP A 250 13.43 25.70 15.95
N ALA A 251 13.55 24.87 14.90
CA ALA A 251 12.73 24.99 13.71
C ALA A 251 11.24 24.79 14.04
N ARG A 252 10.36 25.63 13.48
CA ARG A 252 8.90 25.54 13.69
C ARG A 252 8.13 25.38 12.40
N THR A 253 8.58 26.01 11.32
CA THR A 253 7.93 25.90 10.00
C THR A 253 8.68 24.98 9.05
N LEU A 254 8.05 24.65 7.91
CA LEU A 254 8.71 23.90 6.85
C LEU A 254 9.89 24.68 6.27
N GLU A 255 9.74 25.99 6.06
CA GLU A 255 10.81 26.85 5.58
C GLU A 255 12.01 26.87 6.52
N ASP A 256 11.77 26.83 7.84
CA ASP A 256 12.85 26.69 8.81
C ASP A 256 13.58 25.35 8.69
N ALA A 257 12.82 24.25 8.56
CA ALA A 257 13.38 22.91 8.44
C ALA A 257 14.23 22.75 7.17
N LEU A 258 13.85 23.40 6.07
CA LEU A 258 14.54 23.32 4.78
C LEU A 258 15.91 24.03 4.76
N LYS A 259 16.21 24.90 5.74
CA LYS A 259 17.49 25.62 5.80
C LYS A 259 18.65 24.64 5.98
N GLY A 260 19.41 24.43 4.90
CA GLY A 260 20.57 23.53 4.89
C GLY A 260 20.21 22.05 4.84
N ALA A 261 19.01 21.70 4.37
CA ALA A 261 18.65 20.31 4.07
C ALA A 261 19.36 19.82 2.80
N ASP A 262 19.83 18.57 2.82
CA ASP A 262 20.40 17.90 1.64
C ASP A 262 19.32 17.21 0.81
N VAL A 263 18.29 16.69 1.48
CA VAL A 263 17.18 15.95 0.86
C VAL A 263 15.85 16.49 1.39
N PHE A 264 14.92 16.73 0.47
CA PHE A 264 13.53 17.04 0.77
C PHE A 264 12.62 15.96 0.18
N LEU A 265 11.83 15.31 1.03
CA LEU A 265 10.80 14.35 0.64
C LEU A 265 9.42 15.00 0.80
N GLY A 266 8.80 15.37 -0.32
CA GLY A 266 7.44 15.91 -0.36
C GLY A 266 6.39 14.82 -0.48
N LEU A 267 5.72 14.50 0.63
CA LEU A 267 4.68 13.46 0.75
C LEU A 267 3.41 14.07 1.38
N SER A 268 3.09 15.28 0.93
CA SER A 268 2.05 16.16 1.49
C SER A 268 1.19 16.78 0.39
N ALA A 269 0.34 17.75 0.77
CA ALA A 269 -0.44 18.54 -0.17
C ALA A 269 0.42 19.15 -1.30
N LYS A 270 -0.16 19.21 -2.49
CA LYS A 270 0.42 19.84 -3.69
C LYS A 270 0.73 21.32 -3.42
N GLY A 271 1.91 21.78 -3.85
CA GLY A 271 2.32 23.18 -3.75
C GLY A 271 2.73 23.64 -2.34
N ALA A 272 3.18 22.71 -1.49
CA ALA A 272 3.67 23.02 -0.14
C ALA A 272 5.06 23.71 -0.13
N VAL A 273 5.81 23.62 -1.22
CA VAL A 273 7.09 24.29 -1.50
C VAL A 273 7.09 24.73 -2.95
#